data_AF-A0A8T4ENH8-F1
#
_entry.id   AF-A0A8T4ENH8-F1
#
_cell.length_a   1.000
_cell.length_b   1.000
_cell.length_c   1.000
_cell.angle_alpha   90.00
_cell.angle_beta   90.00
_cell.angle_gamma   90.00
#
_symmetry.space_group_name_H-M   'P 1'
#
loop_
_entity.id
_entity.type
_entity.pdbx_description
1 polymer ?
#
loop_
_entity_poly.entity_id
_entity_poly.type
_entity_poly.pdbx_seq_one_letter_code
_entity_poly.pdbx_strand_id
1 'polypeptide(L)'
;MEKRVKKKEKGLSLEQCIRRAEEYVADLGVCVLAMDVKGSATHLEEEGNRYTKRLARMVSDLNHVFEKYLPFSKIIAGNEERGFKIIRGDQVIGAINYAGAIKKIYDYQKEHYPDIDLYWTVAKDGWDEKAFREVD
;
A
#
# COMPACT_ATOMS: atom_id res chain seq x y z
N MET A 1 -16.01 -6.02 -36.15
CA MET A 1 -14.93 -6.77 -35.47
C MET A 1 -14.48 -5.90 -34.29
N GLU A 2 -15.13 -6.05 -33.14
CA GLU A 2 -14.84 -5.25 -31.95
C GLU A 2 -13.47 -5.66 -31.40
N LYS A 3 -12.52 -4.73 -31.41
CA LYS A 3 -11.26 -4.88 -30.65
C LYS A 3 -11.65 -4.94 -29.17
N ARG A 4 -11.77 -6.14 -28.62
CA ARG A 4 -11.78 -6.36 -27.16
C ARG A 4 -10.46 -5.83 -26.62
N VAL A 5 -10.47 -4.58 -26.15
CA VAL A 5 -9.40 -4.03 -25.34
C VAL A 5 -9.31 -4.94 -24.13
N LYS A 6 -8.27 -5.79 -24.05
CA LYS A 6 -7.97 -6.55 -22.84
C LYS A 6 -7.87 -5.53 -21.72
N LYS A 7 -8.84 -5.52 -20.79
CA LYS A 7 -8.75 -4.75 -19.54
C LYS A 7 -7.42 -5.17 -18.91
N LYS A 8 -6.46 -4.23 -18.83
CA LYS A 8 -5.23 -4.46 -18.07
C LYS A 8 -5.67 -4.75 -16.63
N GLU A 9 -5.26 -5.88 -16.08
CA GLU A 9 -5.45 -6.15 -14.66
C GLU A 9 -4.80 -5.02 -13.86
N LYS A 10 -5.52 -4.51 -12.85
CA LYS A 10 -5.03 -3.45 -11.98
C LYS A 10 -4.04 -4.08 -10.99
N GLY A 11 -2.91 -3.42 -10.75
CA GLY A 11 -1.85 -3.89 -9.85
C GLY A 11 -0.88 -4.90 -10.47
N LEU A 12 0.10 -5.31 -9.67
CA LEU A 12 1.11 -6.31 -9.97
C LEU A 12 0.80 -7.60 -9.20
N SER A 13 1.36 -8.72 -9.66
CA SER A 13 1.42 -9.91 -8.80
C SER A 13 2.30 -9.66 -7.57
N LEU A 14 2.11 -10.45 -6.52
CA LEU A 14 2.93 -10.36 -5.30
C LEU A 14 4.43 -10.53 -5.61
N GLU A 15 4.77 -11.51 -6.46
CA GLU A 15 6.15 -11.76 -6.91
C GLU A 15 6.72 -10.58 -7.69
N GLN A 16 5.92 -9.96 -8.56
CA GLN A 16 6.32 -8.77 -9.31
C GLN A 16 6.55 -7.57 -8.38
N CYS A 17 5.72 -7.40 -7.34
CA CYS A 17 5.92 -6.37 -6.33
C CYS A 17 7.23 -6.57 -5.58
N ILE A 18 7.48 -7.79 -5.10
CA ILE A 18 8.70 -8.11 -4.34
C ILE A 18 9.93 -7.85 -5.20
N ARG A 19 9.97 -8.37 -6.44
CA ARG A 19 11.11 -8.18 -7.34
C ARG A 19 11.40 -6.70 -7.62
N ARG A 20 10.36 -5.90 -7.87
CA ARG A 20 10.53 -4.45 -8.06
C ARG A 20 10.98 -3.73 -6.79
N ALA A 21 10.46 -4.13 -5.64
CA ALA A 21 10.88 -3.56 -4.37
C ALA A 21 12.35 -3.89 -4.07
N GLU A 22 12.84 -5.08 -4.41
CA GLU A 22 14.26 -5.42 -4.30
C GLU A 22 15.11 -4.48 -5.16
N GLU A 23 14.72 -4.27 -6.42
CA GLU A 23 15.40 -3.32 -7.32
C GLU A 23 15.42 -1.89 -6.75
N TYR A 24 14.28 -1.40 -6.24
CA TYR A 24 14.16 -0.02 -5.75
C TYR A 24 14.86 0.19 -4.40
N VAL A 25 14.74 -0.76 -3.48
CA VAL A 25 15.43 -0.70 -2.19
C VAL A 25 16.95 -0.83 -2.37
N ALA A 26 17.43 -1.64 -3.31
CA ALA A 26 18.86 -1.73 -3.59
C ALA A 26 19.44 -0.40 -4.13
N ASP A 27 18.64 0.35 -4.91
CA ASP A 27 19.07 1.61 -5.52
C ASP A 27 18.93 2.81 -4.55
N LEU A 28 17.82 2.91 -3.83
CA LEU A 28 17.46 4.08 -3.03
C LEU A 28 17.44 3.84 -1.52
N GLY A 29 17.62 2.60 -1.06
CA GLY A 29 17.43 2.19 0.34
C GLY A 29 15.96 2.12 0.78
N VAL A 30 15.02 2.57 -0.06
CA VAL A 30 13.58 2.64 0.24
C VAL A 30 12.76 2.55 -1.04
N CYS A 31 11.51 2.07 -0.93
CA CYS A 31 10.52 2.21 -1.98
C CYS A 31 9.12 2.45 -1.40
N VAL A 32 8.19 2.92 -2.23
CA VAL A 32 6.81 3.14 -1.83
C VAL A 32 6.00 1.88 -2.12
N LEU A 33 5.48 1.24 -1.09
CA LEU A 33 4.44 0.23 -1.19
C LEU A 33 3.08 0.93 -1.29
N ALA A 34 2.31 0.61 -2.33
CA ALA A 34 0.94 1.07 -2.46
C ALA A 34 0.00 -0.12 -2.67
N MET A 35 -1.08 -0.14 -1.91
CA MET A 35 -2.11 -1.17 -1.92
C MET A 35 -3.44 -0.49 -2.17
N ASP A 36 -4.24 -0.97 -3.11
CA ASP A 36 -5.54 -0.39 -3.41
C ASP A 36 -6.63 -1.40 -3.11
N VAL A 37 -7.67 -0.98 -2.41
CA VAL A 37 -8.66 -1.93 -1.92
C VAL A 37 -9.63 -2.32 -3.04
N LYS A 38 -9.71 -3.63 -3.34
CA LYS A 38 -10.59 -4.15 -4.40
C LYS A 38 -12.04 -3.97 -3.98
N GLY A 39 -12.87 -3.43 -4.87
CA GLY A 39 -14.30 -3.28 -4.62
C GLY A 39 -14.64 -2.31 -3.50
N SER A 40 -13.73 -1.40 -3.14
CA SER A 40 -13.92 -0.40 -2.08
C SER A 40 -15.27 0.32 -2.14
N ALA A 41 -15.69 0.75 -3.33
CA ALA A 41 -16.99 1.40 -3.54
C ALA A 41 -18.17 0.52 -3.11
N THR A 42 -18.17 -0.76 -3.51
CA THR A 42 -19.21 -1.73 -3.13
C THR A 42 -19.20 -2.01 -1.63
N HIS A 43 -18.02 -2.19 -1.03
CA HIS A 43 -17.91 -2.41 0.41
C HIS A 43 -18.38 -1.19 1.23
N LEU A 44 -18.13 0.03 0.75
CA LEU A 44 -18.63 1.25 1.39
C LEU A 44 -20.15 1.38 1.27
N GLU A 45 -20.74 0.99 0.13
CA GLU A 45 -22.19 0.99 -0.07
C GLU A 45 -22.90 -0.07 0.80
N GLU A 46 -22.34 -1.28 0.90
CA GLU A 46 -22.99 -2.41 1.59
C GLU A 46 -22.68 -2.45 3.10
N GLU A 47 -21.45 -2.13 3.51
CA GLU A 47 -20.97 -2.29 4.90
C GLU A 47 -20.56 -0.97 5.57
N GLY A 48 -20.37 0.09 4.79
CA GLY A 48 -20.12 1.46 5.24
C GLY A 48 -19.10 1.60 6.37
N ASN A 49 -19.58 2.02 7.54
CA ASN A 49 -18.75 2.31 8.72
C ASN A 49 -18.03 1.07 9.28
N ARG A 50 -18.63 -0.12 9.15
CA ARG A 50 -18.01 -1.37 9.64
C ARG A 50 -16.74 -1.67 8.87
N TYR A 51 -16.82 -1.59 7.55
CA TYR A 51 -15.69 -1.78 6.65
C TYR A 51 -14.59 -0.75 6.89
N THR A 52 -14.96 0.52 7.01
CA THR A 52 -14.03 1.62 7.28
C THR A 52 -13.24 1.40 8.58
N LYS A 53 -13.92 1.00 9.67
CA LYS A 53 -13.27 0.68 10.95
C LYS A 53 -12.32 -0.51 10.85
N ARG A 54 -12.67 -1.52 10.05
CA ARG A 54 -11.86 -2.72 9.85
C ARG A 54 -10.61 -2.41 9.03
N LEU A 55 -10.74 -1.61 7.96
CA LEU A 55 -9.61 -1.09 7.19
C LEU A 55 -8.66 -0.26 8.06
N ALA A 56 -9.21 0.64 8.88
CA ALA A 56 -8.41 1.43 9.82
C ALA A 56 -7.66 0.55 10.84
N ARG A 57 -8.30 -0.52 11.34
CA ARG A 57 -7.65 -1.48 12.23
C ARG A 57 -6.53 -2.26 11.53
N MET A 58 -6.77 -2.73 10.30
CA MET A 58 -5.74 -3.38 9.50
C MET A 58 -4.52 -2.48 9.34
N VAL A 59 -4.72 -1.22 8.96
CA VAL A 59 -3.63 -0.25 8.81
C VAL A 59 -2.89 0.00 10.13
N SER A 60 -3.61 0.12 11.24
CA SER A 60 -3.02 0.26 12.57
C SER A 60 -2.16 -0.96 12.95
N ASP A 61 -2.66 -2.17 12.70
CA ASP A 61 -1.95 -3.41 13.01
C ASP A 61 -0.70 -3.55 12.13
N LEU A 62 -0.82 -3.27 10.83
CA LEU A 62 0.33 -3.31 9.92
C LEU A 62 1.42 -2.34 10.36
N ASN A 63 1.05 -1.13 10.78
CA ASN A 63 2.01 -0.16 11.33
C ASN A 63 2.72 -0.67 12.57
N HIS A 64 1.99 -1.28 13.50
CA HIS A 64 2.56 -1.77 14.75
C HIS A 64 3.45 -3.00 14.52
N VAL A 65 2.97 -3.98 13.76
CA VAL A 65 3.65 -5.26 13.52
C VAL A 65 4.89 -5.08 12.64
N PHE A 66 4.84 -4.16 11.68
CA PHE A 66 5.89 -3.96 10.68
C PHE A 66 6.67 -2.67 10.84
N GLU A 67 6.56 -1.96 11.98
CA GLU A 67 7.23 -0.68 12.26
C GLU A 67 8.73 -0.69 11.89
N LYS A 68 9.44 -1.77 12.23
CA LYS A 68 10.88 -1.91 11.93
C LYS A 68 11.23 -1.92 10.43
N TYR A 69 10.25 -2.18 9.56
CA TYR A 69 10.40 -2.17 8.09
C TYR A 69 9.86 -0.89 7.46
N LEU A 70 9.36 0.03 8.27
CA LEU A 70 8.71 1.28 7.91
C LEU A 70 9.53 2.47 8.43
N PRO A 71 10.75 2.68 7.88
CA PRO A 71 11.77 3.52 8.49
C PRO A 71 11.41 5.01 8.58
N PHE A 72 10.54 5.49 7.70
CA PHE A 72 10.28 6.92 7.54
C PHE A 72 8.81 7.30 7.60
N SER A 73 7.90 6.32 7.56
CA SER A 73 6.47 6.60 7.47
C SER A 73 5.65 5.45 8.00
N LYS A 74 4.47 5.76 8.52
CA LYS A 74 3.43 4.77 8.73
C LYS A 74 2.77 4.40 7.39
N ILE A 75 2.25 3.19 7.31
CA ILE A 75 1.24 2.79 6.33
C ILE A 75 -0.03 3.58 6.64
N ILE A 76 -0.65 4.18 5.63
CA ILE A 76 -1.76 5.12 5.82
C ILE A 76 -2.89 4.75 4.88
N ALA A 77 -4.14 4.98 5.25
CA ALA A 77 -5.30 4.76 4.40
C ALA A 77 -6.04 6.08 4.16
N GLY A 78 -6.18 6.47 2.89
CA GLY A 78 -7.20 7.43 2.47
C GLY A 78 -7.03 8.91 2.88
N ASN A 79 -5.83 9.43 3.10
CA ASN A 79 -5.61 10.89 3.25
C ASN A 79 -4.26 11.35 2.66
N GLU A 80 -4.15 12.65 2.35
CA GLU A 80 -2.88 13.33 2.05
C GLU A 80 -2.02 13.37 3.33
N GLU A 81 -0.80 12.83 3.25
CA GLU A 81 0.12 12.80 4.38
C GLU A 81 1.50 13.35 4.01
N ARG A 82 2.19 13.90 5.02
CA ARG A 82 3.48 14.58 4.86
C ARG A 82 4.52 13.62 4.27
N GLY A 83 5.32 14.11 3.33
CA GLY A 83 6.37 13.32 2.69
C GLY A 83 5.89 12.38 1.58
N PHE A 84 4.59 12.32 1.23
CA PHE A 84 4.13 11.60 0.05
C PHE A 84 3.39 12.49 -0.95
N LYS A 85 3.72 12.36 -2.24
CA LYS A 85 2.89 12.89 -3.34
C LYS A 85 1.84 11.85 -3.73
N ILE A 86 0.76 11.78 -2.95
CA ILE A 86 -0.32 10.81 -3.15
C ILE A 86 -1.30 11.32 -4.21
N ILE A 87 -1.50 10.53 -5.27
CA ILE A 87 -2.58 10.75 -6.23
C ILE A 87 -3.84 10.10 -5.63
N ARG A 88 -4.87 10.90 -5.35
CA ARG A 88 -6.13 10.50 -4.66
C ARG A 88 -6.69 9.14 -5.13
N GLY A 89 -7.02 8.28 -4.17
CA GLY A 89 -7.72 7.00 -4.32
C GLY A 89 -7.82 6.24 -2.99
N ASP A 90 -8.52 5.10 -2.97
CA ASP A 90 -8.67 4.17 -1.81
C ASP A 90 -7.37 3.42 -1.47
N GLN A 91 -6.25 4.12 -1.59
CA GLN A 91 -4.92 3.57 -1.51
C GLN A 91 -4.42 3.60 -0.07
N VAL A 92 -3.81 2.49 0.29
CA VAL A 92 -3.02 2.30 1.47
C VAL A 92 -1.54 2.38 1.07
N ILE A 93 -0.79 3.35 1.60
CA ILE A 93 0.57 3.67 1.14
C ILE A 93 1.54 3.65 2.31
N GLY A 94 2.78 3.16 2.11
CA GLY A 94 3.85 3.29 3.09
C GLY A 94 5.24 3.11 2.47
N ALA A 95 6.25 3.77 3.04
CA ALA A 95 7.65 3.60 2.65
C ALA A 95 8.24 2.36 3.33
N ILE A 96 8.82 1.46 2.55
CA ILE A 96 9.47 0.24 3.03
C ILE A 96 10.94 0.20 2.60
N ASN A 97 11.83 -0.23 3.49
CA ASN A 97 13.26 -0.43 3.20
C ASN A 97 13.64 -1.91 3.06
N TYR A 98 12.67 -2.80 3.03
CA TYR A 98 12.90 -4.24 2.94
C TYR A 98 11.83 -4.90 2.09
N ALA A 99 12.21 -5.40 0.92
CA ALA A 99 11.27 -6.03 -0.01
C ALA A 99 10.55 -7.25 0.60
N GLY A 100 11.24 -8.01 1.46
CA GLY A 100 10.62 -9.14 2.17
C GLY A 100 9.51 -8.74 3.13
N ALA A 101 9.38 -7.45 3.49
CA ALA A 101 8.25 -6.95 4.25
C ALA A 101 6.93 -7.11 3.47
N ILE A 102 6.95 -7.01 2.14
CA ILE A 102 5.73 -7.14 1.30
C ILE A 102 5.09 -8.51 1.49
N LYS A 103 5.88 -9.59 1.44
CA LYS A 103 5.35 -10.95 1.65
C LYS A 103 4.78 -11.11 3.06
N LYS A 104 5.46 -10.56 4.08
CA LYS A 104 5.00 -10.64 5.47
C LYS A 104 3.71 -9.85 5.69
N ILE A 105 3.60 -8.66 5.11
CA ILE A 105 2.40 -7.82 5.14
C ILE A 105 1.26 -8.55 4.43
N TYR A 106 1.51 -9.15 3.26
CA TYR A 106 0.53 -9.95 2.54
C TYR A 106 0.03 -11.14 3.36
N ASP A 107 0.93 -11.92 3.96
CA ASP A 107 0.56 -13.09 4.75
C ASP A 107 -0.26 -12.69 5.99
N TYR A 108 0.19 -11.66 6.71
CA TYR A 108 -0.53 -11.12 7.85
C TYR A 108 -1.93 -10.61 7.46
N GLN A 109 -2.03 -9.88 6.35
CA GLN A 109 -3.30 -9.41 5.82
C GLN A 109 -4.24 -10.58 5.48
N LYS A 110 -3.73 -11.62 4.82
CA LYS A 110 -4.55 -12.78 4.46
C LYS A 110 -4.97 -13.63 5.65
N GLU A 111 -4.17 -13.69 6.70
CA GLU A 111 -4.50 -14.40 7.93
C GLU A 111 -5.54 -13.65 8.77
N HIS A 112 -5.36 -12.34 8.99
CA HIS A 112 -6.18 -11.57 9.94
C HIS A 112 -7.33 -10.79 9.27
N TYR A 113 -7.20 -10.49 7.99
CA TYR A 113 -8.12 -9.66 7.21
C TYR A 113 -8.45 -10.28 5.83
N PRO A 114 -8.84 -11.58 5.76
CA PRO A 114 -9.01 -12.29 4.49
C PRO A 114 -10.08 -11.68 3.57
N ASP A 115 -11.02 -10.95 4.14
CA ASP A 115 -12.12 -10.24 3.49
C ASP A 115 -11.70 -8.93 2.81
N ILE A 116 -10.53 -8.40 3.14
CA ILE A 116 -9.99 -7.19 2.51
C ILE A 116 -9.07 -7.61 1.38
N ASP A 117 -9.57 -7.56 0.14
CA ASP A 117 -8.73 -7.82 -1.02
C ASP A 117 -7.99 -6.57 -1.48
N LEU A 118 -6.69 -6.73 -1.79
CA LEU A 118 -5.82 -5.63 -2.19
C LEU A 118 -5.22 -5.87 -3.58
N TYR A 119 -5.18 -4.82 -4.40
CA TYR A 119 -4.25 -4.70 -5.51
C TYR A 119 -2.93 -4.17 -4.98
N TRP A 120 -1.82 -4.76 -5.40
CA TRP A 120 -0.50 -4.41 -4.91
C TRP A 120 0.29 -3.70 -5.99
N THR A 121 1.05 -2.69 -5.63
CA THR A 121 2.05 -2.07 -6.50
C THR A 121 3.17 -1.50 -5.66
N VAL A 122 4.30 -1.25 -6.32
CA VAL A 122 5.40 -0.51 -5.74
C VAL A 122 5.84 0.58 -6.68
N ALA A 123 6.28 1.71 -6.12
CA ALA A 123 6.82 2.83 -6.86
C ALA A 123 8.22 3.17 -6.34
N LYS A 124 9.09 3.54 -7.27
CA LYS A 124 10.43 4.04 -6.97
C LYS A 124 10.36 5.45 -6.37
N ASP A 125 9.48 6.28 -6.93
CA ASP A 125 9.28 7.68 -6.56
C ASP A 125 7.90 7.87 -5.92
N GLY A 126 7.79 8.84 -5.01
CA GLY A 126 6.55 9.14 -4.30
C GLY A 126 6.77 9.55 -2.85
N TRP A 127 7.94 9.19 -2.30
CA TRP A 127 8.46 9.66 -1.02
C TRP A 127 9.31 10.94 -1.21
N ASP A 128 9.08 11.95 -0.38
CA ASP A 128 9.77 13.24 -0.33
C ASP A 128 10.30 13.46 1.10
N GLU A 129 11.58 13.12 1.29
CA GLU A 129 12.25 13.22 2.59
C GLU A 129 12.38 14.67 3.08
N LYS A 130 12.49 15.66 2.18
CA LYS A 130 12.59 17.07 2.59
C LYS A 130 11.27 17.57 3.13
N ALA A 131 10.17 17.28 2.43
CA ALA A 131 8.82 17.60 2.89
C ALA A 131 8.49 16.94 4.25
N PHE A 132 9.12 15.82 4.58
CA PHE A 132 9.01 15.17 5.88
C PHE A 132 9.79 15.91 6.99
N ARG A 133 10.98 16.44 6.69
CA ARG A 133 11.91 17.03 7.67
C ARG A 133 11.72 18.54 7.92
N GLU A 134 11.09 19.29 7.02
CA GLU A 134 11.02 20.77 7.07
C GLU A 134 9.98 21.36 8.06
N VAL A 135 9.42 20.58 8.99
CA VAL A 135 8.35 21.05 9.90
C VAL A 135 8.73 20.91 11.39
N ASP A 136 10.03 20.88 11.70
CA ASP A 136 10.56 21.02 13.07
C ASP A 136 10.78 22.49 13.47
#